data_AF-A0A1A5YMF6-F1
#
_entry.id   AF-A0A1A5YMF6-F1
#
_cell.length_a   1.000
_cell.length_b   1.000
_cell.length_c   1.000
_cell.angle_alpha   90.00
_cell.angle_beta   90.00
_cell.angle_gamma   90.00
#
_symmetry.space_group_name_H-M   'P 1'
#
loop_
_entity.id
_entity.type
_entity.pdbx_description
1 polymer ?
#
loop_
_entity_poly.entity_id
_entity_poly.type
_entity_poly.pdbx_seq_one_letter_code
_entity_poly.pdbx_strand_id
1 'polypeptide(L)'
;MSTARVLLDEADKRLKRRRANRVIDGNGEERTDCIVITPEMQEAARRRKEIETYRNGWDIHFTMVHMEGARDLLAKEILNTKELGYFLMLQSYIDYKNMLKIKTFARLPMTKKELAEVLGIRDKRTYSKLLDKFMELGLIHSKKITLFKQEYNAFYINENYCLRGSSRTNKLVKVFIEAIHELYSQKDIKPADIGFLYRILPYMHYESNHLVRHPYEQDFAYAEALSLRDIVEITGMDESNVKEHLRIKLSGVHVFGSFKAGRNSVYKVNPSLFYRGIAPELVKSDFTLTKQSR
;
A
#
# COMPACT_ATOMS: atom_id res chain seq x y z
N MET A 1 24.63 31.07 -18.11
CA MET A 1 24.10 29.71 -17.87
C MET A 1 25.21 28.86 -17.28
N SER A 2 24.99 28.15 -16.17
CA SER A 2 26.08 27.50 -15.44
C SER A 2 26.71 26.35 -16.24
N THR A 3 28.03 26.23 -16.16
CA THR A 3 28.88 25.26 -16.85
C THR A 3 28.40 23.81 -16.68
N ALA A 4 27.75 23.51 -15.54
CA ALA A 4 27.13 22.21 -15.26
C ALA A 4 25.95 21.88 -16.20
N ARG A 5 25.14 22.87 -16.60
CA ARG A 5 24.01 22.67 -17.52
C ARG A 5 24.49 22.36 -18.94
N VAL A 6 25.58 22.98 -19.36
CA VAL A 6 26.21 22.73 -20.67
C VAL A 6 26.84 21.34 -20.73
N LEU A 7 27.54 20.94 -19.67
CA LEU A 7 28.14 19.61 -19.55
C LEU A 7 27.09 18.49 -19.48
N LEU A 8 25.96 18.74 -18.81
CA LEU A 8 24.82 17.80 -18.79
C LEU A 8 24.17 17.68 -20.16
N ASP A 9 24.00 18.77 -20.89
CA ASP A 9 23.40 18.78 -22.24
C ASP A 9 24.34 18.12 -23.27
N GLU A 10 25.66 18.30 -23.13
CA GLU A 10 26.68 17.59 -23.93
C GLU A 10 26.78 16.09 -23.58
N ALA A 11 26.67 15.73 -22.30
CA ALA A 11 26.62 14.33 -21.87
C ALA A 11 25.35 13.63 -22.37
N ASP A 12 24.20 14.31 -22.35
CA ASP A 12 22.92 13.80 -22.85
C ASP A 12 22.92 13.67 -24.38
N LYS A 13 23.57 14.62 -25.08
CA LYS A 13 23.86 14.51 -26.53
C LYS A 13 24.85 13.37 -26.85
N ARG A 14 25.86 13.12 -26.01
CA ARG A 14 26.81 12.00 -26.17
C ARG A 14 26.16 10.63 -25.89
N LEU A 15 25.26 10.56 -24.91
CA LEU A 15 24.48 9.36 -24.61
C LEU A 15 23.47 9.05 -25.73
N LYS A 16 22.81 10.06 -26.30
CA LYS A 16 21.95 9.92 -27.49
C LYS A 16 22.73 9.54 -28.75
N ARG A 17 24.04 9.81 -28.81
CA ARG A 17 24.95 9.45 -29.92
C ARG A 17 25.50 8.03 -29.88
N ARG A 18 25.26 7.23 -28.83
CA ARG A 18 25.47 5.77 -28.87
C ARG A 18 24.31 5.09 -29.63
N ARG A 19 24.07 5.50 -30.87
CA ARG A 19 23.35 4.68 -31.87
C ARG A 19 24.32 3.61 -32.32
N ALA A 20 23.94 2.33 -32.24
CA ALA A 20 24.69 1.29 -32.94
C ALA A 20 24.41 1.50 -34.44
N ASN A 21 25.38 2.06 -35.16
CA ASN A 21 25.17 2.47 -36.55
C ASN A 21 24.98 1.29 -37.53
N ARG A 22 25.21 0.05 -37.08
CA ARG A 22 24.99 -1.20 -37.82
C ARG A 22 24.52 -2.30 -36.89
N VAL A 23 23.45 -3.00 -37.28
CA VAL A 23 22.93 -4.18 -36.58
C VAL A 23 22.56 -5.21 -37.64
N ILE A 24 22.92 -6.47 -37.43
CA ILE A 24 22.47 -7.58 -38.28
C ILE A 24 21.23 -8.18 -37.60
N ASP A 25 20.11 -8.23 -38.30
CA ASP A 25 18.87 -8.81 -37.75
C ASP A 25 18.88 -10.34 -37.79
N GLY A 26 17.82 -10.97 -37.25
CA GLY A 26 17.71 -12.43 -37.16
C GLY A 26 17.65 -13.16 -38.52
N ASN A 27 17.52 -12.42 -39.62
CA ASN A 27 17.52 -12.95 -40.98
C ASN A 27 18.87 -12.72 -41.70
N GLY A 28 19.87 -12.16 -41.01
CA GLY A 28 21.17 -11.84 -41.58
C GLY A 28 21.21 -10.52 -42.36
N GLU A 29 20.16 -9.71 -42.32
CA GLU A 29 20.11 -8.43 -43.03
C GLU A 29 20.74 -7.32 -42.20
N GLU A 30 21.62 -6.55 -42.82
CA GLU A 30 22.26 -5.41 -42.19
C GLU A 30 21.33 -4.20 -42.21
N ARG A 31 20.98 -3.69 -41.03
CA ARG A 31 20.18 -2.48 -40.86
C ARG A 31 21.02 -1.36 -40.25
N THR A 32 21.02 -0.21 -40.91
CA THR A 32 21.63 1.02 -40.43
C THR A 32 20.58 1.95 -39.83
N ASP A 33 20.96 2.76 -38.85
CA ASP A 33 20.11 3.77 -38.18
C ASP A 33 18.94 3.19 -37.35
N CYS A 34 19.15 2.02 -36.76
CA CYS A 34 18.19 1.37 -35.86
C CYS A 34 18.42 1.75 -34.40
N ILE A 35 17.33 1.92 -33.64
CA ILE A 35 17.39 1.96 -32.18
C ILE A 35 17.34 0.51 -31.69
N VAL A 36 18.48 -0.03 -31.27
CA VAL A 36 18.51 -1.34 -30.61
C VAL A 36 17.93 -1.17 -29.21
N ILE A 37 16.75 -1.76 -28.99
CA ILE A 37 16.16 -1.86 -27.66
C ILE A 37 16.44 -3.26 -27.15
N THR A 38 17.47 -3.40 -26.31
CA THR A 38 17.75 -4.70 -25.68
C THR A 38 16.68 -5.04 -24.63
N PRO A 39 16.51 -6.32 -24.26
CA PRO A 39 15.65 -6.71 -23.13
C PRO A 39 15.97 -5.94 -21.85
N GLU A 40 17.26 -5.70 -21.55
CA GLU A 40 17.70 -4.89 -20.41
C GLU A 40 17.25 -3.42 -20.52
N MET A 41 17.27 -2.84 -21.73
CA MET A 41 16.79 -1.48 -21.95
C MET A 41 15.27 -1.38 -21.81
N GLN A 42 14.51 -2.39 -22.26
CA GLN A 42 13.07 -2.47 -22.05
C GLN A 42 12.73 -2.59 -20.56
N GLU A 43 13.45 -3.44 -19.83
CA GLU A 43 13.27 -3.61 -18.39
C GLU A 43 13.63 -2.33 -17.61
N ALA A 44 14.72 -1.66 -17.99
CA ALA A 44 15.11 -0.39 -17.39
C ALA A 44 14.09 0.73 -17.69
N ALA A 45 13.53 0.78 -18.90
CA ALA A 45 12.48 1.73 -19.26
C ALA A 45 11.18 1.46 -18.49
N ARG A 46 10.76 0.19 -18.38
CA ARG A 46 9.61 -0.24 -17.57
C ARG A 46 9.79 0.17 -16.11
N ARG A 47 10.95 -0.13 -15.52
CA ARG A 47 11.28 0.24 -14.14
C ARG A 47 11.30 1.75 -13.91
N ARG A 48 11.75 2.54 -14.89
CA ARG A 48 11.69 4.02 -14.81
C ARG A 48 10.24 4.52 -14.78
N LYS A 49 9.39 3.99 -15.66
CA LYS A 49 7.97 4.35 -15.72
C LYS A 49 7.22 3.97 -14.44
N GLU A 50 7.52 2.80 -13.87
CA GLU A 50 7.01 2.34 -12.58
C GLU A 50 7.35 3.32 -11.44
N ILE A 51 8.63 3.69 -11.32
CA ILE A 51 9.09 4.65 -10.30
C ILE A 51 8.49 6.05 -10.51
N GLU A 52 8.32 6.49 -11.77
CA GLU A 52 7.70 7.77 -12.09
C GLU A 52 6.21 7.81 -11.70
N THR A 53 5.48 6.73 -11.99
CA THR A 53 4.07 6.55 -11.58
C THR A 53 3.94 6.56 -10.06
N TYR A 54 4.85 5.87 -9.37
CA TYR A 54 4.95 5.84 -7.92
C TYR A 54 5.21 7.24 -7.31
N ARG A 55 6.07 8.05 -7.94
CA ARG A 55 6.41 9.40 -7.45
C ARG A 55 5.27 10.40 -7.62
N ASN A 56 4.46 10.26 -8.66
CA ASN A 56 3.50 11.29 -9.06
C ASN A 56 2.06 11.06 -8.55
N GLY A 57 1.71 9.88 -8.02
CA GLY A 57 0.32 9.40 -8.08
C GLY A 57 -0.54 9.31 -6.81
N TRP A 58 0.03 9.22 -5.61
CA TRP A 58 -0.66 8.46 -4.54
C TRP A 58 -1.03 9.23 -3.26
N ASP A 59 -0.73 10.53 -3.16
CA ASP A 59 -0.85 11.25 -1.88
C ASP A 59 -2.19 11.98 -1.66
N ILE A 60 -3.13 11.90 -2.59
CA ILE A 60 -4.27 12.82 -2.61
C ILE A 60 -5.45 12.27 -1.78
N HIS A 61 -5.70 10.96 -1.80
CA HIS A 61 -6.85 10.38 -1.11
C HIS A 61 -6.42 9.27 -0.17
N PHE A 62 -6.81 9.43 1.10
CA PHE A 62 -6.52 8.45 2.13
C PHE A 62 -7.69 8.29 3.09
N THR A 63 -7.70 7.14 3.75
CA THR A 63 -8.45 6.89 4.97
C THR A 63 -7.46 6.70 6.11
N MET A 64 -7.92 6.69 7.35
CA MET A 64 -7.06 6.53 8.51
C MET A 64 -7.55 5.36 9.36
N VAL A 65 -6.67 4.40 9.61
CA VAL A 65 -6.93 3.27 10.51
C VAL A 65 -6.57 3.66 11.92
N HIS A 66 -7.46 3.38 12.87
CA HIS A 66 -7.19 3.51 14.30
C HIS A 66 -6.32 2.37 14.80
N MET A 67 -5.14 2.70 15.30
CA MET A 67 -4.18 1.70 15.76
C MET A 67 -4.67 0.94 16.99
N GLU A 68 -5.32 1.62 17.94
CA GLU A 68 -5.88 0.96 19.13
C GLU A 68 -7.05 0.05 18.76
N GLY A 69 -7.98 0.52 17.92
CA GLY A 69 -9.09 -0.32 17.44
C GLY A 69 -8.59 -1.54 16.67
N ALA A 70 -7.53 -1.39 15.87
CA ALA A 70 -6.88 -2.51 15.22
C ALA A 70 -6.23 -3.48 16.22
N ARG A 71 -5.54 -3.00 17.26
CA ARG A 71 -4.99 -3.86 18.34
C ARG A 71 -6.08 -4.62 19.06
N ASP A 72 -7.14 -3.95 19.46
CA ASP A 72 -8.27 -4.55 20.17
C ASP A 72 -8.95 -5.63 19.31
N LEU A 73 -9.03 -5.42 17.99
CA LEU A 73 -9.55 -6.41 17.06
C LEU A 73 -8.62 -7.62 16.92
N LEU A 74 -7.31 -7.38 16.79
CA LEU A 74 -6.30 -8.44 16.65
C LEU A 74 -6.22 -9.29 17.92
N ALA A 75 -6.27 -8.68 19.10
CA ALA A 75 -6.21 -9.37 20.40
C ALA A 75 -7.39 -10.33 20.65
N LYS A 76 -8.51 -10.14 19.94
CA LYS A 76 -9.66 -11.05 20.02
C LYS A 76 -9.40 -12.37 19.27
N GLU A 77 -8.51 -12.38 18.29
CA GLU A 77 -8.19 -13.56 17.46
C GLU A 77 -9.41 -14.19 16.74
N ILE A 78 -10.51 -13.44 16.58
CA ILE A 78 -11.77 -13.95 15.97
C ILE A 78 -11.72 -13.89 14.43
N LEU A 79 -10.99 -12.94 13.87
CA LEU A 79 -10.85 -12.77 12.42
C LEU A 79 -9.57 -13.46 11.92
N ASN A 80 -9.72 -14.30 10.91
CA ASN A 80 -8.56 -14.82 10.21
C ASN A 80 -7.93 -13.73 9.32
N THR A 81 -6.71 -13.96 8.85
CA THR A 81 -5.97 -12.97 8.06
C THR A 81 -6.71 -12.56 6.78
N LYS A 82 -7.38 -13.48 6.10
CA LYS A 82 -8.17 -13.15 4.89
C LYS A 82 -9.32 -12.18 5.22
N GLU A 83 -10.02 -12.40 6.33
CA GLU A 83 -11.09 -11.52 6.80
C GLU A 83 -10.56 -10.14 7.21
N LEU A 84 -9.41 -10.06 7.86
CA LEU A 84 -8.75 -8.79 8.17
C LEU A 84 -8.42 -8.00 6.90
N GLY A 85 -8.01 -8.68 5.83
CA GLY A 85 -7.75 -8.04 4.54
C GLY A 85 -9.02 -7.49 3.89
N TYR A 86 -10.12 -8.24 3.93
CA TYR A 86 -11.41 -7.71 3.49
C TYR A 86 -11.84 -6.50 4.31
N PHE A 87 -11.61 -6.51 5.62
CA PHE A 87 -11.94 -5.39 6.48
C PHE A 87 -11.13 -4.14 6.12
N LEU A 88 -9.80 -4.26 5.95
CA LEU A 88 -8.94 -3.15 5.50
C LEU A 88 -9.35 -2.63 4.12
N MET A 89 -9.70 -3.52 3.19
CA MET A 89 -10.21 -3.10 1.88
C MET A 89 -11.49 -2.28 2.00
N LEU A 90 -12.47 -2.70 2.81
CA LEU A 90 -13.69 -1.92 3.02
C LEU A 90 -13.39 -0.53 3.62
N GLN A 91 -12.40 -0.42 4.51
CA GLN A 91 -11.99 0.86 5.08
C GLN A 91 -11.55 1.86 4.01
N SER A 92 -11.00 1.42 2.89
CA SER A 92 -10.63 2.31 1.78
C SER A 92 -11.83 2.87 0.98
N TYR A 93 -13.04 2.35 1.17
CA TYR A 93 -14.25 2.75 0.46
C TYR A 93 -15.18 3.66 1.28
N ILE A 94 -14.74 4.16 2.43
CA ILE A 94 -15.57 5.05 3.25
C ILE A 94 -15.59 6.50 2.74
N ASP A 95 -16.72 7.17 2.97
CA ASP A 95 -16.80 8.63 2.89
C ASP A 95 -16.48 9.31 4.24
N TYR A 96 -16.62 10.63 4.31
CA TYR A 96 -16.35 11.42 5.52
C TYR A 96 -17.31 11.15 6.68
N LYS A 97 -18.37 10.36 6.48
CA LYS A 97 -19.29 9.90 7.53
C LYS A 97 -19.15 8.40 7.76
N ASN A 98 -18.03 7.81 7.33
CA ASN A 98 -17.75 6.39 7.36
C ASN A 98 -18.72 5.50 6.57
N MET A 99 -19.52 6.07 5.65
CA MET A 99 -20.45 5.32 4.83
C MET A 99 -19.72 4.67 3.65
N LEU A 100 -19.98 3.39 3.39
CA LEU A 100 -19.39 2.66 2.28
C LEU A 100 -19.95 3.14 0.93
N LYS A 101 -19.05 3.58 0.05
CA LYS A 101 -19.35 4.14 -1.27
C LYS A 101 -18.36 3.66 -2.31
N ILE A 102 -18.86 3.31 -3.50
CA ILE A 102 -18.04 2.83 -4.62
C ILE A 102 -16.93 3.81 -5.02
N LYS A 103 -17.21 5.11 -4.83
CA LYS A 103 -16.27 6.20 -4.99
C LYS A 103 -16.53 7.22 -3.88
N THR A 104 -15.49 7.93 -3.46
CA THR A 104 -15.56 9.02 -2.47
C THR A 104 -16.76 9.96 -2.67
N PHE A 105 -16.99 10.40 -3.91
CA PHE A 105 -18.02 11.38 -4.25
C PHE A 105 -19.33 10.76 -4.75
N ALA A 106 -19.49 9.44 -4.64
CA ALA A 106 -20.74 8.80 -4.99
C ALA A 106 -21.88 9.36 -4.13
N ARG A 107 -23.03 9.59 -4.75
CA ARG A 107 -24.21 10.12 -4.06
C ARG A 107 -24.98 9.04 -3.31
N LEU A 108 -24.86 7.80 -3.76
CA LEU A 108 -25.56 6.64 -3.23
C LEU A 108 -24.61 5.75 -2.41
N PRO A 109 -25.13 5.04 -1.39
CA PRO A 109 -24.37 4.02 -0.68
C PRO A 109 -24.10 2.81 -1.59
N MET A 110 -23.06 2.03 -1.31
CA MET A 110 -22.87 0.74 -1.96
C MET A 110 -24.00 -0.22 -1.61
N THR A 111 -24.47 -0.94 -2.63
CA THR A 111 -25.30 -2.12 -2.47
C THR A 111 -24.49 -3.31 -1.96
N LYS A 112 -25.18 -4.34 -1.42
CA LYS A 112 -24.53 -5.62 -1.06
C LYS A 112 -23.78 -6.26 -2.24
N LYS A 113 -24.27 -6.08 -3.47
CA LYS A 113 -23.64 -6.60 -4.69
C LYS A 113 -22.32 -5.89 -4.97
N GLU A 114 -22.31 -4.56 -4.93
CA GLU A 114 -21.09 -3.76 -5.14
C GLU A 114 -20.06 -4.01 -4.04
N LEU A 115 -20.49 -4.18 -2.78
CA LEU A 115 -19.61 -4.60 -1.69
C LEU A 115 -18.93 -5.94 -1.97
N ALA A 116 -19.68 -6.94 -2.45
CA ALA A 116 -19.11 -8.24 -2.81
C ALA A 116 -18.13 -8.12 -3.99
N GLU A 117 -18.45 -7.26 -4.96
CA GLU A 117 -17.62 -7.00 -6.14
C GLU A 117 -16.27 -6.36 -5.78
N VAL A 118 -16.26 -5.29 -4.97
CA VAL A 118 -15.00 -4.65 -4.55
C VAL A 118 -14.13 -5.55 -3.67
N LEU A 119 -14.75 -6.48 -2.95
CA LEU A 119 -14.02 -7.50 -2.20
C LEU A 119 -13.58 -8.69 -3.07
N GLY A 120 -14.00 -8.78 -4.33
CA GLY A 120 -13.71 -9.91 -5.21
C GLY A 120 -14.36 -11.22 -4.75
N ILE A 121 -15.43 -11.17 -3.97
CA ILE A 121 -16.14 -12.35 -3.46
C ILE A 121 -17.31 -12.68 -4.38
N ARG A 122 -17.15 -13.72 -5.20
CA ARG A 122 -18.19 -14.17 -6.15
C ARG A 122 -19.30 -14.96 -5.47
N ASP A 123 -18.96 -15.74 -4.44
CA ASP A 123 -19.93 -16.58 -3.74
C ASP A 123 -20.77 -15.75 -2.75
N LYS A 124 -22.08 -15.68 -3.01
CA LYS A 124 -23.04 -14.90 -2.21
C LYS A 124 -23.09 -15.39 -0.76
N ARG A 125 -23.02 -16.70 -0.52
CA ARG A 125 -23.11 -17.28 0.84
C ARG A 125 -21.89 -16.88 1.68
N THR A 126 -20.69 -16.97 1.11
CA THR A 126 -19.44 -16.55 1.73
C THR A 126 -19.48 -15.06 2.06
N TYR A 127 -19.91 -14.23 1.11
CA TYR A 127 -20.05 -12.79 1.35
C TYR A 127 -21.06 -12.48 2.46
N SER A 128 -22.25 -13.12 2.45
CA SER A 128 -23.25 -12.91 3.50
C SER A 128 -22.72 -13.27 4.88
N LYS A 129 -22.10 -14.46 5.03
CA LYS A 129 -21.49 -14.88 6.30
C LYS A 129 -20.42 -13.90 6.79
N LEU A 130 -19.57 -13.40 5.89
CA LEU A 130 -18.55 -12.40 6.23
C LEU A 130 -19.17 -11.12 6.75
N LEU A 131 -20.19 -10.60 6.05
CA LEU A 131 -20.86 -9.36 6.42
C LEU A 131 -21.61 -9.51 7.74
N ASP A 132 -22.31 -10.63 7.95
CA ASP A 132 -23.02 -10.94 9.20
C ASP A 132 -22.03 -10.99 10.36
N LYS A 133 -20.89 -11.68 10.20
CA LYS A 133 -19.80 -11.70 11.18
C LYS A 133 -19.26 -10.30 11.50
N PHE A 134 -19.08 -9.44 10.48
CA PHE A 134 -18.64 -8.06 10.69
C PHE A 134 -19.68 -7.21 11.44
N MET A 135 -20.97 -7.46 11.22
CA MET A 135 -22.05 -6.79 11.96
C MET A 135 -22.14 -7.29 13.41
N GLU A 136 -22.05 -8.59 13.64
CA GLU A 136 -22.03 -9.20 14.97
C GLU A 136 -20.86 -8.69 15.83
N LEU A 137 -19.69 -8.51 15.22
CA LEU A 137 -18.50 -7.95 15.88
C LEU A 137 -18.54 -6.42 16.04
N GLY A 138 -19.58 -5.75 15.55
CA GLY A 138 -19.71 -4.29 15.61
C GLY A 138 -18.69 -3.53 14.76
N LEU A 139 -18.08 -4.18 13.76
CA LEU A 139 -17.15 -3.57 12.82
C LEU A 139 -17.89 -2.74 11.77
N ILE A 140 -19.05 -3.24 11.35
CA ILE A 140 -19.94 -2.61 10.37
C ILE A 140 -21.34 -2.51 10.97
N HIS A 141 -22.05 -1.43 10.67
CA HIS A 141 -23.47 -1.33 10.95
C HIS A 141 -24.24 -0.94 9.68
N SER A 142 -25.50 -1.38 9.59
CA SER A 142 -26.39 -1.02 8.49
C SER A 142 -27.52 -0.12 8.97
N LYS A 143 -27.88 0.89 8.17
CA LYS A 143 -28.99 1.79 8.46
C LYS A 143 -29.77 2.07 7.17
N LYS A 144 -31.10 2.06 7.27
CA LYS A 144 -31.97 2.57 6.21
C LYS A 144 -31.88 4.10 6.16
N ILE A 145 -31.59 4.64 4.99
CA ILE A 145 -31.50 6.08 4.74
C ILE A 145 -32.35 6.46 3.54
N THR A 146 -32.94 7.65 3.56
CA THR A 146 -33.69 8.18 2.43
C THR A 146 -32.84 9.19 1.67
N LEU A 147 -32.55 8.89 0.40
CA LEU A 147 -31.83 9.79 -0.51
C LEU A 147 -32.65 9.93 -1.80
N PHE A 148 -32.78 11.15 -2.32
CA PHE A 148 -33.55 11.41 -3.55
C PHE A 148 -34.96 10.79 -3.55
N LYS A 149 -35.66 10.85 -2.41
CA LYS A 149 -37.00 10.27 -2.19
C LYS A 149 -37.07 8.73 -2.32
N GLN A 150 -35.95 8.03 -2.26
CA GLN A 150 -35.88 6.57 -2.26
C GLN A 150 -35.14 6.07 -1.01
N GLU A 151 -35.55 4.91 -0.49
CA GLU A 151 -34.89 4.27 0.64
C GLU A 151 -33.73 3.39 0.18
N TYR A 152 -32.61 3.47 0.89
CA TYR A 152 -31.42 2.66 0.66
C TYR A 152 -30.95 2.05 1.96
N ASN A 153 -30.43 0.82 1.89
CA ASN A 153 -29.71 0.23 3.02
C ASN A 153 -28.23 0.60 2.92
N ALA A 154 -27.79 1.55 3.75
CA ALA A 154 -26.41 2.00 3.80
C ALA A 154 -25.62 1.22 4.85
N PHE A 155 -24.35 0.92 4.53
CA PHE A 155 -23.41 0.30 5.45
C PHE A 155 -22.35 1.31 5.87
N TYR A 156 -21.94 1.23 7.12
CA TYR A 156 -20.99 2.15 7.73
C TYR A 156 -19.95 1.35 8.50
N ILE A 157 -18.69 1.75 8.41
CA ILE A 157 -17.65 1.19 9.26
C ILE A 157 -17.61 1.96 10.58
N ASN A 158 -17.49 1.22 11.68
CA ASN A 158 -17.39 1.82 13.00
C ASN A 158 -16.13 2.70 13.12
N GLU A 159 -16.34 3.93 13.61
CA GLU A 159 -15.31 4.96 13.74
C GLU A 159 -14.15 4.58 14.66
N ASN A 160 -14.36 3.63 15.56
CA ASN A 160 -13.30 3.09 16.42
C ASN A 160 -12.18 2.39 15.63
N TYR A 161 -12.43 1.98 14.38
CA TYR A 161 -11.46 1.25 13.56
C TYR A 161 -10.91 2.08 12.40
N CYS A 162 -11.69 2.99 11.84
CA CYS A 162 -11.22 3.88 10.79
C CYS A 162 -12.01 5.18 10.71
N LEU A 163 -11.42 6.21 10.12
CA LEU A 163 -12.11 7.43 9.75
C LEU A 163 -11.54 8.04 8.47
N ARG A 164 -12.25 9.02 7.92
CA ARG A 164 -11.76 9.85 6.82
C ARG A 164 -11.87 11.33 7.17
N GLY A 165 -10.84 12.10 6.85
CA GLY A 165 -10.80 13.54 7.11
C GLY A 165 -9.56 13.96 7.88
N SER A 166 -9.74 14.74 8.94
CA SER A 166 -8.67 15.18 9.82
C SER A 166 -8.90 14.67 11.24
N SER A 167 -7.81 14.46 11.96
CA SER A 167 -7.85 14.12 13.38
C SER A 167 -6.63 14.73 14.07
N ARG A 168 -6.79 15.03 15.36
CA ARG A 168 -5.70 15.56 16.20
C ARG A 168 -4.88 14.46 16.87
N THR A 169 -5.32 13.20 16.80
CA THR A 169 -4.59 12.08 17.38
C THR A 169 -3.44 11.63 16.48
N ASN A 170 -2.31 11.27 17.07
CA ASN A 170 -1.21 10.63 16.38
C ASN A 170 -1.39 9.11 16.23
N LYS A 171 -2.44 8.51 16.82
CA LYS A 171 -2.70 7.05 16.86
C LYS A 171 -3.39 6.51 15.60
N LEU A 172 -3.10 7.12 14.47
CA LEU A 172 -3.71 6.82 13.18
C LEU A 172 -2.63 6.44 12.16
N VAL A 173 -2.98 5.55 11.25
CA VAL A 173 -2.19 5.25 10.05
C VAL A 173 -2.99 5.64 8.82
N LYS A 174 -2.44 6.53 8.00
CA LYS A 174 -3.04 6.84 6.70
C LYS A 174 -2.86 5.65 5.77
N VAL A 175 -3.93 5.28 5.08
CA VAL A 175 -3.97 4.29 4.02
C VAL A 175 -4.35 5.01 2.74
N PHE A 176 -3.43 5.08 1.78
CA PHE A 176 -3.69 5.72 0.50
C PHE A 176 -4.62 4.84 -0.33
N ILE A 177 -5.78 5.39 -0.69
CA ILE A 177 -6.91 4.63 -1.25
C ILE A 177 -6.52 4.03 -2.59
N GLU A 178 -5.94 4.85 -3.46
CA GLU A 178 -5.51 4.37 -4.76
C GLU A 178 -4.47 3.26 -4.56
N ALA A 179 -3.49 3.44 -3.67
CA ALA A 179 -2.35 2.54 -3.54
C ALA A 179 -2.78 1.15 -3.08
N ILE A 180 -3.71 1.10 -2.11
CA ILE A 180 -4.26 -0.16 -1.63
C ILE A 180 -5.17 -0.82 -2.69
N HIS A 181 -5.89 -0.03 -3.50
CA HIS A 181 -6.69 -0.56 -4.62
C HIS A 181 -5.80 -1.12 -5.74
N GLU A 182 -4.72 -0.42 -6.09
CA GLU A 182 -3.73 -0.91 -7.07
C GLU A 182 -3.16 -2.24 -6.60
N LEU A 183 -2.65 -2.28 -5.37
CA LEU A 183 -2.08 -3.48 -4.78
C LEU A 183 -3.07 -4.64 -4.82
N TYR A 184 -4.31 -4.42 -4.36
CA TYR A 184 -5.34 -5.46 -4.32
C TYR A 184 -5.80 -5.93 -5.71
N SER A 185 -5.64 -5.10 -6.74
CA SER A 185 -5.97 -5.45 -8.13
C SER A 185 -4.93 -6.34 -8.80
N GLN A 186 -3.73 -6.47 -8.22
CA GLN A 186 -2.68 -7.34 -8.75
C GLN A 186 -3.09 -8.81 -8.66
N LYS A 187 -2.78 -9.60 -9.70
CA LYS A 187 -3.26 -10.98 -9.85
C LYS A 187 -2.74 -11.93 -8.76
N ASP A 188 -1.55 -11.67 -8.26
CA ASP A 188 -0.83 -12.44 -7.25
C ASP A 188 -1.18 -12.04 -5.82
N ILE A 189 -1.81 -10.87 -5.63
CA ILE A 189 -2.23 -10.40 -4.32
C ILE A 189 -3.58 -11.01 -3.93
N LYS A 190 -3.60 -11.63 -2.76
CA LYS A 190 -4.77 -12.24 -2.14
C LYS A 190 -5.26 -11.36 -0.99
N PRO A 191 -6.52 -11.54 -0.53
CA PRO A 191 -6.99 -10.81 0.65
C PRO A 191 -6.17 -11.12 1.91
N ALA A 192 -5.56 -12.31 2.01
CA ALA A 192 -4.66 -12.61 3.13
C ALA A 192 -3.40 -11.73 3.13
N ASP A 193 -2.87 -11.35 1.97
CA ASP A 193 -1.72 -10.44 1.88
C ASP A 193 -2.08 -9.05 2.42
N ILE A 194 -3.28 -8.55 2.10
CA ILE A 194 -3.81 -7.31 2.67
C ILE A 194 -4.06 -7.45 4.17
N GLY A 195 -4.49 -8.62 4.63
CA GLY A 195 -4.67 -8.90 6.05
C GLY A 195 -3.37 -8.93 6.83
N PHE A 196 -2.28 -9.42 6.24
CA PHE A 196 -0.94 -9.31 6.81
C PHE A 196 -0.58 -7.84 7.02
N LEU A 197 -0.84 -6.98 6.04
CA LEU A 197 -0.62 -5.54 6.18
C LEU A 197 -1.42 -4.96 7.36
N TYR A 198 -2.71 -5.33 7.49
CA TYR A 198 -3.55 -4.89 8.61
C TYR A 198 -2.96 -5.23 9.99
N ARG A 199 -2.39 -6.44 10.14
CA ARG A 199 -1.74 -6.88 11.39
C ARG A 199 -0.54 -6.02 11.78
N ILE A 200 0.13 -5.43 10.81
CA ILE A 200 1.37 -4.66 10.99
C ILE A 200 1.10 -3.18 11.31
N LEU A 201 -0.02 -2.62 10.84
CA LEU A 201 -0.36 -1.20 11.02
C LEU A 201 -0.19 -0.70 12.48
N PRO A 202 -0.59 -1.44 13.52
CA PRO A 202 -0.48 -0.97 14.90
C PRO A 202 0.93 -0.95 15.49
N TYR A 203 1.95 -1.24 14.68
CA TYR A 203 3.36 -1.26 15.06
C TYR A 203 4.22 -0.28 14.26
N MET A 204 3.62 0.49 13.35
CA MET A 204 4.33 1.52 12.60
C MET A 204 4.68 2.70 13.50
N HIS A 205 5.92 3.16 13.56
CA HIS A 205 6.36 4.36 14.29
C HIS A 205 5.89 5.66 13.61
N TYR A 206 5.61 6.72 14.39
CA TYR A 206 4.92 7.91 13.89
C TYR A 206 5.72 8.70 12.85
N GLU A 207 7.02 8.91 13.08
CA GLU A 207 7.83 9.80 12.24
C GLU A 207 8.60 9.06 11.15
N SER A 208 8.99 7.81 11.46
CA SER A 208 9.97 7.09 10.66
C SER A 208 9.38 5.92 9.89
N ASN A 209 8.09 5.60 10.09
CA ASN A 209 7.39 4.46 9.48
C ASN A 209 8.04 3.08 9.75
N HIS A 210 9.02 3.00 10.66
CA HIS A 210 9.63 1.74 11.07
C HIS A 210 8.65 0.89 11.86
N LEU A 211 8.81 -0.43 11.77
CA LEU A 211 8.10 -1.35 12.63
C LEU A 211 8.79 -1.43 13.97
N VAL A 212 8.08 -1.04 15.02
CA VAL A 212 8.59 -0.95 16.39
C VAL A 212 7.60 -1.54 17.39
N ARG A 213 8.11 -2.03 18.52
CA ARG A 213 7.27 -2.58 19.60
C ARG A 213 6.40 -1.50 20.26
N HIS A 214 6.94 -0.28 20.40
CA HIS A 214 6.27 0.86 21.01
C HIS A 214 6.10 2.02 20.00
N PRO A 215 5.06 2.00 19.16
CA PRO A 215 4.91 2.97 18.06
C PRO A 215 4.51 4.38 18.50
N TYR A 216 4.22 4.59 19.78
CA TYR A 216 3.94 5.91 20.34
C TYR A 216 5.15 6.50 21.06
N GLU A 217 6.28 5.79 21.09
CA GLU A 217 7.55 6.39 21.48
C GLU A 217 7.81 7.59 20.57
N GLN A 218 8.18 8.73 21.17
CA GLN A 218 8.45 9.96 20.44
C GLN A 218 9.93 10.06 20.09
N ASP A 219 10.80 9.62 21.00
CA ASP A 219 12.24 9.63 20.77
C ASP A 219 12.66 8.33 20.10
N PHE A 220 12.94 8.43 18.80
CA PHE A 220 13.32 7.29 17.98
C PHE A 220 14.61 6.59 18.47
N ALA A 221 15.46 7.25 19.27
CA ALA A 221 16.64 6.62 19.86
C ALA A 221 16.29 5.53 20.87
N TYR A 222 15.12 5.60 21.51
CA TYR A 222 14.60 4.59 22.43
C TYR A 222 13.62 3.61 21.76
N ALA A 223 13.36 3.76 20.46
CA ALA A 223 12.43 2.89 19.77
C ALA A 223 13.02 1.47 19.59
N GLU A 224 12.30 0.47 20.09
CA GLU A 224 12.64 -0.94 19.89
C GLU A 224 12.12 -1.44 18.54
N ALA A 225 13.01 -1.63 17.57
CA ALA A 225 12.67 -2.19 16.27
C ALA A 225 12.16 -3.64 16.37
N LEU A 226 11.12 -3.96 15.61
CA LEU A 226 10.65 -5.34 15.47
C LEU A 226 11.62 -6.17 14.63
N SER A 227 12.03 -7.32 15.16
CA SER A 227 12.76 -8.33 14.42
C SER A 227 11.83 -9.17 13.54
N LEU A 228 12.40 -10.00 12.67
CA LEU A 228 11.62 -10.97 11.90
C LEU A 228 10.83 -11.93 12.81
N ARG A 229 11.43 -12.30 13.95
CA ARG A 229 10.79 -13.17 14.95
C ARG A 229 9.58 -12.48 15.57
N ASP A 230 9.69 -11.19 15.90
CA ASP A 230 8.54 -10.44 16.43
C ASP A 230 7.40 -10.39 15.40
N ILE A 231 7.72 -10.21 14.11
CA ILE A 231 6.71 -10.20 13.05
C ILE A 231 6.03 -11.58 12.92
N VAL A 232 6.80 -12.68 13.01
CA VAL A 232 6.27 -14.05 13.07
C VAL A 232 5.30 -14.20 14.23
N GLU A 233 5.69 -13.77 15.43
CA GLU A 233 4.85 -13.86 16.64
C GLU A 233 3.58 -13.01 16.51
N ILE A 234 3.67 -11.76 16.04
CA ILE A 234 2.53 -10.85 15.82
C ILE A 234 1.55 -11.39 14.79
N THR A 235 2.06 -12.03 13.74
CA THR A 235 1.23 -12.49 12.63
C THR A 235 0.69 -13.90 12.81
N GLY A 236 1.31 -14.70 13.70
CA GLY A 236 1.01 -16.12 13.87
C GLY A 236 1.36 -16.96 12.64
N MET A 237 2.21 -16.44 11.74
CA MET A 237 2.63 -17.11 10.51
C MET A 237 4.04 -17.68 10.65
N ASP A 238 4.37 -18.71 9.89
CA ASP A 238 5.74 -19.21 9.83
C ASP A 238 6.69 -18.20 9.16
N GLU A 239 7.99 -18.35 9.45
CA GLU A 239 9.02 -17.43 8.97
C GLU A 239 9.11 -17.36 7.43
N SER A 240 8.87 -18.46 6.72
CA SER A 240 8.92 -18.48 5.26
C SER A 240 7.79 -17.63 4.67
N ASN A 241 6.59 -17.80 5.21
CA ASN A 241 5.41 -17.07 4.79
C ASN A 241 5.53 -15.57 5.10
N VAL A 242 6.06 -15.21 6.28
CA VAL A 242 6.38 -13.80 6.60
C VAL A 242 7.39 -13.22 5.61
N LYS A 243 8.46 -13.95 5.26
CA LYS A 243 9.45 -13.49 4.28
C LYS A 243 8.85 -13.27 2.89
N GLU A 244 7.85 -14.06 2.49
CA GLU A 244 7.12 -13.87 1.25
C GLU A 244 6.32 -12.56 1.27
N HIS A 245 5.55 -12.34 2.34
CA HIS A 245 4.78 -11.09 2.52
C HIS A 245 5.67 -9.84 2.58
N LEU A 246 6.85 -9.93 3.21
CA LEU A 246 7.82 -8.83 3.24
C LEU A 246 8.40 -8.49 1.85
N ARG A 247 8.15 -9.30 0.82
CA ARG A 247 8.58 -9.06 -0.56
C ARG A 247 7.50 -8.49 -1.47
N ILE A 248 6.28 -8.26 -0.94
CA ILE A 248 5.18 -7.65 -1.69
C ILE A 248 5.62 -6.32 -2.33
N LYS A 249 5.16 -6.07 -3.56
CA LYS A 249 5.49 -4.87 -4.34
C LYS A 249 4.24 -4.09 -4.74
N LEU A 250 4.34 -2.77 -4.67
CA LEU A 250 3.39 -1.81 -5.21
C LEU A 250 4.09 -1.08 -6.36
N SER A 251 3.51 -1.09 -7.58
CA SER A 251 4.14 -0.46 -8.75
C SER A 251 5.64 -0.80 -8.91
N GLY A 252 6.02 -2.07 -8.72
CA GLY A 252 7.41 -2.53 -8.82
C GLY A 252 8.34 -2.19 -7.64
N VAL A 253 7.88 -1.38 -6.68
CA VAL A 253 8.62 -0.97 -5.47
C VAL A 253 8.16 -1.82 -4.28
N HIS A 254 9.08 -2.26 -3.41
CA HIS A 254 8.70 -3.05 -2.24
C HIS A 254 7.83 -2.24 -1.27
N VAL A 255 6.81 -2.89 -0.72
CA VAL A 255 5.97 -2.35 0.37
C VAL A 255 6.76 -2.28 1.68
N PHE A 256 7.78 -3.12 1.83
CA PHE A 256 8.67 -3.13 2.98
C PHE A 256 10.12 -2.84 2.59
N GLY A 257 10.77 -1.96 3.33
CA GLY A 257 12.21 -1.75 3.31
C GLY A 257 12.84 -2.59 4.41
N SER A 258 13.97 -3.24 4.13
CA SER A 258 14.78 -3.92 5.14
C SER A 258 16.14 -3.25 5.23
N PHE A 259 16.49 -2.81 6.44
CA PHE A 259 17.76 -2.18 6.75
C PHE A 259 18.54 -3.12 7.66
N LYS A 260 19.80 -3.40 7.29
CA LYS A 260 20.67 -4.24 8.11
C LYS A 260 21.51 -3.37 9.03
N ALA A 261 21.43 -3.63 10.32
CA ALA A 261 22.31 -3.08 11.35
C ALA A 261 23.10 -4.24 11.96
N GLY A 262 24.29 -4.50 11.40
CA GLY A 262 25.07 -5.70 11.74
C GLY A 262 24.31 -6.99 11.41
N ARG A 263 23.98 -7.78 12.44
CA ARG A 263 23.20 -9.03 12.30
C ARG A 263 21.69 -8.82 12.36
N ASN A 264 21.24 -7.63 12.76
CA ASN A 264 19.83 -7.34 12.95
C ASN A 264 19.25 -6.75 11.67
N SER A 265 18.01 -7.12 11.36
CA SER A 265 17.20 -6.50 10.31
C SER A 265 16.13 -5.64 10.94
N VAL A 266 16.02 -4.40 10.48
CA VAL A 266 14.97 -3.46 10.85
C VAL A 266 14.07 -3.27 9.63
N TYR A 267 12.76 -3.21 9.85
CA TYR A 267 11.77 -3.12 8.78
C TYR A 267 11.07 -1.76 8.80
N LYS A 268 10.85 -1.21 7.61
CA LYS A 268 10.13 0.04 7.39
C LYS A 268 9.00 -0.17 6.41
N VAL A 269 7.86 0.46 6.64
CA VAL A 269 6.71 0.40 5.74
C VAL A 269 6.77 1.53 4.73
N ASN A 270 6.51 1.19 3.47
CA ASN A 270 6.53 2.13 2.37
C ASN A 270 5.46 3.22 2.57
N PRO A 271 5.86 4.50 2.70
CA PRO A 271 4.98 5.63 2.91
C PRO A 271 4.02 5.94 1.76
N SER A 272 4.20 5.39 0.56
CA SER A 272 3.22 5.53 -0.53
C SER A 272 2.01 4.62 -0.37
N LEU A 273 2.09 3.61 0.50
CA LEU A 273 0.95 2.74 0.83
C LEU A 273 0.35 3.11 2.18
N PHE A 274 1.22 3.16 3.22
CA PHE A 274 0.82 3.47 4.58
C PHE A 274 1.72 4.51 5.20
N TYR A 275 1.14 5.51 5.86
CA TYR A 275 1.93 6.62 6.38
C TYR A 275 1.45 7.09 7.75
N ARG A 276 2.40 7.35 8.65
CA ARG A 276 2.21 8.12 9.87
C ARG A 276 3.06 9.38 9.78
N GLY A 277 2.63 10.46 10.44
CA GLY A 277 3.40 11.71 10.50
C GLY A 277 2.91 12.81 9.56
N ILE A 278 3.81 13.79 9.32
CA ILE A 278 3.50 15.06 8.64
C ILE A 278 4.33 15.35 7.37
N ALA A 279 5.50 14.72 7.18
CA ALA A 279 6.37 14.89 6.01
C ALA A 279 6.68 13.58 5.24
N PRO A 280 5.76 13.09 4.37
CA PRO A 280 5.92 11.80 3.68
C PRO A 280 7.11 11.73 2.72
N GLU A 281 7.50 12.85 2.11
CA GLU A 281 8.55 12.88 1.08
C GLU A 281 9.94 12.46 1.59
N LEU A 282 10.28 12.81 2.84
CA LEU A 282 11.56 12.42 3.44
C LEU A 282 11.65 10.89 3.57
N VAL A 283 10.55 10.28 3.99
CA VAL A 283 10.43 8.85 4.24
C VAL A 283 10.37 8.04 2.94
N LYS A 284 9.82 8.62 1.87
CA LYS A 284 9.69 7.99 0.54
C LYS A 284 11.02 7.77 -0.16
N SER A 285 11.99 8.65 0.09
CA SER A 285 13.28 8.64 -0.58
C SER A 285 14.00 7.27 -0.43
N ASP A 286 13.98 6.69 0.78
CA ASP A 286 14.56 5.39 1.10
C ASP A 286 14.11 4.24 0.19
N PHE A 287 12.89 4.31 -0.35
CA PHE A 287 12.31 3.27 -1.22
C PHE A 287 12.62 3.47 -2.70
N THR A 288 13.09 4.65 -3.10
CA THR A 288 13.40 4.97 -4.50
C THR A 288 14.90 5.10 -4.79
N LEU A 289 15.74 5.04 -3.75
CA LEU A 289 17.20 5.01 -3.85
C LEU A 289 17.69 3.61 -4.25
N THR A 290 17.47 3.21 -5.51
CA THR A 290 17.89 1.88 -6.00
C THR A 290 19.20 1.89 -6.79
N LYS A 291 19.84 3.05 -6.98
CA LYS A 291 21.12 3.17 -7.70
C LYS A 291 22.26 3.14 -6.70
N GLN A 292 23.18 2.19 -6.86
CA GLN A 292 24.46 2.19 -6.17
C GLN A 292 25.44 3.07 -6.96
N SER A 293 26.23 3.89 -6.27
CA SER A 293 27.42 4.48 -6.88
C SER A 293 28.35 3.35 -7.27
N ARG A 294 28.70 3.28 -8.56
CA ARG A 294 29.76 2.40 -9.04
C ARG A 294 31.11 3.07 -8.82
#